data_AF-A0A397QBC0-F1
#
_entry.id   AF-A0A397QBC0-F1
#
_cell.length_a   1.000
_cell.length_b   1.000
_cell.length_c   1.000
_cell.angle_alpha   90.00
_cell.angle_beta   90.00
_cell.angle_gamma   90.00
#
_symmetry.space_group_name_H-M   'P 1'
#
loop_
_entity.id
_entity.type
_entity.pdbx_description
1 polymer ?
#
loop_
_entity_poly.entity_id
_entity_poly.type
_entity_poly.pdbx_seq_one_letter_code
_entity_poly.pdbx_strand_id
1 'polypeptide(L)'
;MNQIDLFGESFGTPRYVPKPEHVRNRLQSILDTLRAADSWPWPPVIVRQYRDLTLPYLYEQLHDPAEAARWSDLIDAEIARLGEPLVDTPR
;
A
#
# COMPACT_ATOMS: atom_id res chain seq x y z
N MET A 1 -52.47 3.86 -7.50
CA MET A 1 -51.55 3.78 -6.34
C MET A 1 -50.17 3.42 -6.90
N ASN A 2 -49.23 4.38 -6.91
CA ASN A 2 -47.92 4.27 -7.55
C ASN A 2 -46.87 3.78 -6.53
N GLN A 3 -46.18 2.69 -6.88
CA GLN A 3 -45.11 2.06 -6.11
C GLN A 3 -43.74 2.58 -6.60
N ILE A 4 -43.46 3.88 -6.45
CA ILE A 4 -42.22 4.50 -6.96
C ILE A 4 -41.28 5.03 -5.85
N ASP A 5 -41.67 4.97 -4.58
CA ASP A 5 -40.90 5.59 -3.48
C ASP A 5 -40.29 4.61 -2.46
N LEU A 6 -39.65 3.53 -2.92
CA LEU A 6 -38.93 2.59 -2.03
C LEU A 6 -37.41 2.58 -2.22
N PHE A 7 -36.87 3.35 -3.17
CA PHE A 7 -35.43 3.47 -3.43
C PHE A 7 -34.93 4.93 -3.39
N GLY A 8 -35.72 5.83 -2.79
CA GLY A 8 -35.37 7.22 -2.59
C GLY A 8 -34.44 7.40 -1.39
N GLU A 9 -33.17 7.04 -1.56
CA GLU A 9 -31.97 7.63 -0.94
C GLU A 9 -30.80 6.69 -1.26
N SER A 10 -30.02 7.04 -2.29
CA SER A 10 -28.68 6.46 -2.42
C SER A 10 -27.84 6.99 -1.25
N PHE A 11 -27.95 6.34 -0.10
CA PHE A 11 -26.93 6.41 0.94
C PHE A 11 -25.65 5.90 0.27
N GLY A 12 -24.77 6.82 -0.13
CA GLY A 12 -23.47 6.46 -0.66
C GLY A 12 -22.87 5.40 0.26
N THR A 13 -22.49 4.25 -0.30
CA THR A 13 -21.96 3.16 0.51
C THR A 13 -20.82 3.72 1.36
N PRO A 14 -20.80 3.45 2.69
CA PRO A 14 -19.74 3.96 3.54
C PRO A 14 -18.40 3.54 2.94
N ARG A 15 -17.60 4.52 2.51
CA ARG A 15 -16.26 4.25 1.98
C ARG A 15 -15.47 3.61 3.10
N TYR A 16 -15.06 2.36 2.91
CA TYR A 16 -14.22 1.67 3.89
C TYR A 16 -12.91 2.44 4.06
N VAL A 17 -12.66 2.90 5.29
CA VAL A 17 -11.38 3.52 5.68
C VAL A 17 -10.68 2.53 6.62
N PRO A 18 -9.50 2.01 6.25
CA PRO A 18 -8.71 1.16 7.13
C PRO A 18 -8.40 1.87 8.45
N LYS A 19 -8.43 1.15 9.56
CA LYS A 19 -7.95 1.69 10.84
C LYS A 19 -6.46 2.04 10.72
N PRO A 20 -5.99 3.19 11.25
CA PRO A 20 -4.58 3.59 11.18
C PRO A 20 -3.61 2.51 11.69
N GLU A 21 -3.99 1.77 12.73
CA GLU A 21 -3.21 0.65 13.26
C GLU A 21 -2.98 -0.46 12.22
N HIS A 22 -3.99 -0.78 11.40
CA HIS A 22 -3.84 -1.78 10.35
C HIS A 22 -2.90 -1.31 9.25
N VAL A 23 -2.92 -0.01 8.93
CA VAL A 23 -2.00 0.61 7.96
C VAL A 23 -0.57 0.52 8.47
N ARG A 24 -0.32 0.90 9.74
CA ARG A 24 0.99 0.78 10.38
C ARG A 24 1.49 -0.66 10.42
N ASN A 25 0.65 -1.60 10.83
CA ASN A 25 1.01 -3.02 10.85
C ASN A 25 1.37 -3.54 9.45
N ARG A 26 0.65 -3.07 8.42
CA ARG A 26 0.95 -3.43 7.03
C ARG A 26 2.29 -2.86 6.58
N LEU A 27 2.55 -1.58 6.84
CA LEU A 27 3.83 -0.93 6.51
C LEU A 27 5.00 -1.59 7.24
N GLN A 28 4.84 -1.90 8.53
CA GLN A 28 5.83 -2.63 9.31
C GLN A 28 6.11 -4.01 8.71
N SER A 29 5.07 -4.77 8.34
CA SER A 29 5.25 -6.10 7.71
C SER A 29 6.01 -6.02 6.40
N ILE A 30 5.73 -5.00 5.57
CA ILE A 30 6.45 -4.77 4.32
C ILE A 30 7.92 -4.46 4.63
N LEU A 31 8.18 -3.53 5.56
CA LEU A 31 9.52 -3.14 5.94
C LEU A 31 10.33 -4.32 6.48
N ASP A 32 9.75 -5.16 7.35
CA ASP A 32 10.41 -6.34 7.90
C ASP A 32 10.72 -7.37 6.81
N THR A 33 9.81 -7.54 5.84
CA THR A 33 10.05 -8.42 4.69
C THR A 33 11.20 -7.90 3.83
N LEU A 34 11.26 -6.60 3.57
CA LEU A 34 12.35 -5.98 2.81
C LEU A 34 13.69 -6.11 3.54
N ARG A 35 13.73 -5.87 4.86
CA ARG A 35 14.93 -5.98 5.70
C ARG A 35 15.49 -7.38 5.76
N ALA A 36 14.62 -8.39 5.82
CA ALA A 36 15.03 -9.78 5.89
C ALA A 36 15.52 -10.34 4.54
N ALA A 37 15.34 -9.60 3.44
CA ALA A 37 15.66 -10.07 2.11
C ALA A 37 17.02 -9.55 1.61
N ASP A 38 17.81 -10.43 0.98
CA ASP A 38 19.06 -10.04 0.30
C ASP A 38 18.80 -9.48 -1.12
N SER A 39 17.67 -9.85 -1.72
CA SER A 39 17.18 -9.38 -3.03
C SER A 39 15.67 -9.19 -2.98
N TRP A 40 15.08 -8.56 -4.00
CA TRP A 40 13.63 -8.37 -4.06
C TRP A 40 12.84 -9.68 -3.82
N PRO A 41 11.98 -9.74 -2.78
CA PRO A 41 11.26 -10.96 -2.43
C PRO A 41 10.02 -11.21 -3.31
N TRP A 42 9.73 -10.29 -4.22
CA TRP A 42 8.58 -10.36 -5.12
C TRP A 42 9.00 -10.21 -6.59
N PRO A 43 8.21 -10.75 -7.54
CA PRO A 43 8.44 -10.55 -8.96
C PRO A 43 8.41 -9.06 -9.35
N PRO A 44 9.11 -8.65 -10.43
CA PRO A 44 9.20 -7.25 -10.85
C PRO A 44 7.84 -6.54 -11.03
N VAL A 45 6.83 -7.25 -11.56
CA VAL A 45 5.47 -6.71 -11.72
C VAL A 45 4.83 -6.34 -10.38
N ILE A 46 5.07 -7.13 -9.34
CA ILE A 46 4.57 -6.90 -8.00
C ILE A 46 5.35 -5.75 -7.36
N VAL A 47 6.67 -5.71 -7.52
CA VAL A 47 7.50 -4.60 -7.04
C VAL A 47 7.01 -3.27 -7.60
N ARG A 48 6.72 -3.22 -8.90
CA ARG A 48 6.14 -2.04 -9.55
C ARG A 48 4.78 -1.66 -8.97
N GLN A 49 3.88 -2.63 -8.77
CA GLN A 49 2.59 -2.39 -8.14
C GLN A 49 2.73 -1.83 -6.70
N TYR A 50 3.71 -2.31 -5.94
CA TYR A 50 3.98 -1.77 -4.60
C TYR A 50 4.44 -0.32 -4.66
N ARG A 51 5.40 0.00 -5.53
CA ARG A 51 5.94 1.36 -5.70
C ARG A 51 4.90 2.34 -6.23
N ASP A 52 4.18 1.96 -7.28
CA ASP A 52 3.33 2.89 -8.04
C ASP A 52 1.96 3.10 -7.37
N LEU A 53 1.45 2.10 -6.64
CA LEU A 53 0.06 2.09 -6.14
C LEU A 53 -0.03 1.85 -4.64
N THR A 54 0.59 0.77 -4.14
CA THR A 54 0.29 0.29 -2.78
C THR A 54 0.91 1.18 -1.70
N LEU A 55 2.20 1.51 -1.82
CA LEU A 55 2.89 2.35 -0.84
C LEU A 55 2.33 3.78 -0.79
N PRO A 56 2.13 4.49 -1.93
CA PRO A 56 1.48 5.80 -1.92
C PRO A 56 0.11 5.77 -1.23
N TYR A 57 -0.72 4.78 -1.59
CA TYR A 57 -2.03 4.62 -0.97
C TYR A 57 -1.95 4.43 0.54
N LEU A 58 -1.03 3.59 1.04
CA LEU A 58 -0.86 3.36 2.48
C LEU A 58 -0.38 4.61 3.21
N TYR A 59 0.52 5.40 2.61
CA TYR A 59 0.98 6.67 3.18
C TYR A 59 -0.16 7.69 3.27
N GLU A 60 -1.04 7.77 2.26
CA GLU A 60 -2.23 8.63 2.29
C GLU A 60 -3.24 8.25 3.38
N GLN A 61 -3.24 6.99 3.85
CA GLN A 61 -4.11 6.58 4.95
C GLN A 61 -3.55 6.94 6.34
N LEU A 62 -2.31 7.44 6.42
CA LEU A 62 -1.74 7.94 7.66
C LEU A 62 -2.16 9.39 7.88
N HIS A 63 -2.75 9.67 9.05
CA HIS A 63 -3.28 11.00 9.37
C HIS A 63 -2.19 12.03 9.66
N ASP A 64 -1.00 11.58 10.08
CA ASP A 64 0.14 12.44 10.40
C ASP A 64 1.12 12.45 9.21
N PRO A 65 1.32 13.59 8.53
CA PRO A 65 2.26 13.72 7.42
C PRO A 65 3.71 13.42 7.82
N ALA A 66 4.12 13.73 9.06
CA ALA A 66 5.47 13.42 9.54
C ALA A 66 5.65 11.91 9.76
N GLU A 67 4.59 11.22 10.21
CA GLU A 67 4.58 9.77 10.28
C GLU A 67 4.69 9.14 8.89
N ALA A 68 3.92 9.63 7.91
CA ALA A 68 3.96 9.15 6.54
C ALA A 68 5.34 9.34 5.90
N ALA A 69 5.96 10.52 6.08
CA ALA A 69 7.31 10.81 5.59
C ALA A 69 8.34 9.84 6.18
N ARG A 70 8.29 9.61 7.50
CA ARG A 70 9.19 8.65 8.17
C ARG A 70 9.02 7.23 7.62
N TRP A 71 7.79 6.80 7.34
CA TRP A 71 7.57 5.48 6.73
C TRP A 71 8.10 5.40 5.31
N SER A 72 7.91 6.46 4.51
CA SER A 72 8.49 6.56 3.17
C SER A 72 10.01 6.43 3.24
N ASP A 73 10.68 7.24 4.06
CA ASP A 73 12.13 7.23 4.18
C ASP A 73 12.68 5.84 4.57
N LEU A 74 12.03 5.17 5.53
CA LEU A 74 12.43 3.84 5.98
C LEU A 74 12.30 2.79 4.87
N ILE A 75 11.21 2.81 4.12
CA ILE A 75 10.97 1.87 3.04
C ILE A 75 11.89 2.19 1.86
N ASP A 76 12.00 3.45 1.46
CA ASP A 76 12.84 3.91 0.35
C ASP A 76 14.32 3.56 0.57
N ALA A 77 14.81 3.63 1.81
CA ALA A 77 16.15 3.16 2.17
C ALA A 77 16.36 1.66 1.88
N GLU A 78 15.38 0.81 2.23
CA GLU A 78 15.46 -0.62 1.93
C GLU A 78 15.27 -0.91 0.43
N ILE A 79 14.40 -0.17 -0.25
CA ILE A 79 14.23 -0.25 -1.71
C ILE A 79 15.56 0.07 -2.40
N ALA A 80 16.25 1.13 -1.97
CA ALA A 80 17.56 1.51 -2.50
C ALA A 80 18.63 0.46 -2.20
N ARG A 81 18.60 -0.16 -1.01
CA ARG A 81 19.51 -1.26 -0.63
C ARG A 81 19.35 -2.48 -1.54
N LEU A 82 18.10 -2.84 -1.87
CA LEU A 82 17.78 -3.99 -2.72
C LEU A 82 18.04 -3.74 -4.22
N GLY A 83 18.15 -2.48 -4.64
CA GLY A 83 18.41 -2.10 -6.03
C GLY A 83 17.24 -2.41 -6.97
N GLU A 84 17.55 -2.84 -8.20
CA GLU A 84 16.53 -3.17 -9.21
C GLU A 84 16.07 -4.64 -9.05
N PRO A 85 14.75 -4.93 -9.11
CA PRO A 85 14.28 -6.31 -9.13
C PRO A 85 14.89 -7.06 -10.33
N LEU A 86 15.35 -8.29 -10.07
CA LEU A 86 15.90 -9.15 -11.11
C LEU A 86 14.81 -9.39 -12.16
N VAL A 87 15.08 -8.93 -13.40
CA VAL A 87 14.21 -9.20 -14.54
C VAL A 87 14.26 -10.70 -14.79
N ASP A 88 13.13 -11.37 -14.63
CA ASP A 88 13.00 -12.79 -14.96
C ASP A 88 13.11 -12.89 -16.49
N THR A 89 14.33 -13.09 -16.98
CA THR A 89 14.59 -13.27 -18.41
C THR A 89 13.89 -14.58 -18.80
N PRO A 90 12.92 -14.58 -19.72
CA PRO A 90 12.32 -15.83 -20.18
C PRO A 90 13.44 -16.70 -20.75
N ARG A 91 13.58 -17.90 -20.19
CA ARG A 91 14.52 -18.92 -20.63
C ARG A 91 13.95 -19.68 -21.82
#